data_AF-A0A7X6I3S6-F1
#
_entry.id   AF-A0A7X6I3S6-F1
#
_cell.length_a   1.000
_cell.length_b   1.000
_cell.length_c   1.000
_cell.angle_alpha   90.00
_cell.angle_beta   90.00
_cell.angle_gamma   90.00
#
_symmetry.space_group_name_H-M   'P 1'
#
loop_
_entity.id
_entity.type
_entity.pdbx_description
1 polymer ?
#
loop_
_entity_poly.entity_id
_entity_poly.type
_entity_poly.pdbx_seq_one_letter_code
_entity_poly.pdbx_strand_id
1 'polypeptide(L)'
;MSKRESNPVVKSKLKKYYIGLVFLSVLIVTFSGEDKETSNSSNLNSEVVFFENAIEVQNDVVSYIANQDVYADDARQQTIKFLDESIGKLKEKKPARNLPSEVKKGYKKHRDGLTKIRKGYSSNKIELAEEGGNDIREAREAYEKYLLENPEIEEELSVSFVW
;
A
#
# COMPACT_ATOMS: atom_id res chain seq x y z
N MET A 1 4.05 29.60 28.02
CA MET A 1 3.60 28.53 27.11
C MET A 1 3.00 29.19 25.87
N SER A 2 3.71 29.17 24.74
CA SER A 2 3.24 29.81 23.50
C SER A 2 2.40 28.81 22.70
N LYS A 3 1.10 29.07 22.58
CA LYS A 3 0.19 28.33 21.69
C LYS A 3 0.59 28.65 20.25
N ARG A 4 1.14 27.67 19.54
CA ARG A 4 1.34 27.78 18.09
C ARG A 4 -0.03 27.68 17.42
N GLU A 5 -0.58 28.82 17.01
CA GLU A 5 -1.77 28.86 16.19
C GLU A 5 -1.47 28.26 14.81
N SER A 6 -2.27 27.27 14.41
CA SER A 6 -2.17 26.64 13.10
C SER A 6 -2.61 27.63 12.01
N ASN A 7 -1.69 27.98 11.11
CA ASN A 7 -1.94 28.90 10.00
C ASN A 7 -3.05 28.34 9.07
N PRO A 8 -4.20 29.03 8.91
CA PRO A 8 -5.35 28.54 8.14
C PRO A 8 -5.07 28.40 6.64
N VAL A 9 -4.02 29.04 6.12
CA VAL A 9 -3.61 28.92 4.71
C VAL A 9 -3.05 27.53 4.39
N VAL A 10 -2.45 26.85 5.37
CA VAL A 10 -1.91 25.48 5.23
C VAL A 10 -3.04 24.44 5.24
N LYS A 11 -4.10 24.69 6.04
CA LYS A 11 -5.31 23.82 6.11
C LYS A 11 -6.02 23.65 4.76
N SER A 12 -5.98 24.68 3.90
CA SER A 12 -6.65 24.68 2.60
C SER A 12 -5.88 23.87 1.54
N LYS A 13 -4.56 23.79 1.64
CA LYS A 13 -3.74 23.10 0.64
C LYS A 13 -3.83 21.58 0.80
N LEU A 14 -3.68 21.03 2.00
CA LEU A 14 -3.68 19.57 2.21
C LEU A 14 -5.01 18.87 1.86
N LYS A 15 -6.16 19.51 2.12
CA LYS A 15 -7.47 18.95 1.69
C LYS A 15 -7.60 18.84 0.16
N LYS A 16 -6.95 19.72 -0.61
CA LYS A 16 -7.00 19.68 -2.08
C LYS A 16 -6.11 18.59 -2.66
N TYR A 17 -5.02 18.20 -1.98
CA TYR A 17 -4.09 17.19 -2.49
C TYR A 17 -4.53 15.75 -2.18
N TYR A 18 -5.21 15.50 -1.07
CA TYR A 18 -5.80 14.17 -0.79
C TYR A 18 -7.01 13.86 -1.71
N ILE A 19 -7.80 14.87 -2.06
CA ILE A 19 -8.87 14.74 -3.08
C ILE A 19 -8.28 14.54 -4.49
N GLY A 20 -7.03 14.96 -4.72
CA GLY A 20 -6.32 14.74 -5.98
C GLY A 20 -5.84 13.30 -6.22
N LEU A 21 -5.89 12.42 -5.21
CA LEU A 21 -5.53 11.01 -5.34
C LEU A 21 -6.68 10.12 -5.87
N VAL A 22 -7.89 10.67 -6.03
CA VAL A 22 -9.11 9.90 -6.35
C VAL A 22 -9.52 9.97 -7.84
N PHE A 23 -8.81 10.70 -8.69
CA PHE A 23 -9.20 10.84 -10.10
C PHE A 23 -8.04 10.59 -11.07
N LEU A 24 -7.81 9.32 -11.40
CA LEU A 24 -7.38 8.97 -12.76
C LEU A 24 -7.81 7.54 -13.12
N SER A 25 -8.98 7.44 -13.75
CA SER A 25 -9.51 6.28 -14.44
C SER A 25 -8.70 5.91 -15.68
N VAL A 26 -8.36 4.62 -15.87
CA VAL A 26 -8.26 4.00 -17.21
C VAL A 26 -8.79 2.56 -17.15
N LEU A 27 -9.54 2.25 -18.20
CA LEU A 27 -10.39 1.10 -18.54
C LEU A 27 -9.61 0.01 -19.30
N ILE A 28 -9.72 -1.28 -18.95
CA ILE A 28 -9.52 -2.46 -19.84
C ILE A 28 -10.41 -3.62 -19.30
N VAL A 29 -11.58 -3.89 -19.90
CA VAL A 29 -11.94 -4.88 -20.94
C VAL A 29 -11.83 -6.35 -20.50
N THR A 30 -13.01 -6.97 -20.35
CA THR A 30 -13.28 -8.40 -20.19
C THR A 30 -12.97 -9.20 -21.48
N PHE A 31 -12.25 -10.32 -21.39
CA PHE A 31 -12.30 -11.37 -22.42
C PHE A 31 -12.12 -12.78 -21.84
N SER A 32 -12.94 -13.70 -22.35
CA SER A 32 -13.10 -15.12 -22.00
C SER A 32 -11.94 -16.03 -22.39
N GLY A 33 -11.82 -17.16 -21.69
CA GLY A 33 -11.61 -18.48 -22.32
C GLY A 33 -10.58 -19.40 -21.65
N GLU A 34 -11.06 -20.58 -21.22
CA GLU A 34 -10.36 -21.80 -20.74
C GLU A 34 -9.04 -22.13 -21.50
N ASP A 35 -8.00 -22.77 -20.96
CA ASP A 35 -7.97 -24.10 -20.32
C ASP A 35 -6.66 -24.36 -19.53
N LYS A 36 -6.73 -25.35 -18.61
CA LYS A 36 -5.76 -25.73 -17.57
C LYS A 36 -4.49 -26.45 -18.05
N GLU A 37 -3.35 -26.18 -17.39
CA GLU A 37 -2.28 -27.19 -17.17
C GLU A 37 -1.79 -27.23 -15.70
N THR A 38 -1.96 -28.40 -15.09
CA THR A 38 -1.79 -28.71 -13.66
C THR A 38 -0.36 -29.08 -13.26
N SER A 39 0.61 -28.19 -13.50
CA SER A 39 1.94 -28.29 -12.86
C SER A 39 2.39 -27.04 -12.07
N ASN A 40 1.63 -25.94 -12.15
CA ASN A 40 1.94 -24.64 -11.52
C ASN A 40 1.26 -24.38 -10.16
N SER A 41 0.40 -25.28 -9.67
CA SER A 41 -0.54 -25.01 -8.56
C SER A 41 0.14 -24.56 -7.24
N SER A 42 1.33 -25.08 -6.91
CA SER A 42 2.01 -24.69 -5.66
C SER A 42 2.67 -23.32 -5.74
N ASN A 43 3.18 -22.95 -6.92
CA ASN A 43 3.81 -21.65 -7.14
C ASN A 43 2.74 -20.57 -7.24
N LEU A 44 1.66 -20.82 -7.98
CA LEU A 44 0.47 -19.98 -8.06
C LEU A 44 -0.06 -19.63 -6.68
N ASN A 45 -0.33 -20.64 -5.84
CA ASN A 45 -0.83 -20.41 -4.48
C ASN A 45 0.12 -19.53 -3.64
N SER A 46 1.43 -19.71 -3.77
CA SER A 46 2.40 -18.88 -3.04
C SER A 46 2.45 -17.42 -3.50
N GLU A 47 2.20 -17.18 -4.79
CA GLU A 47 2.15 -15.84 -5.36
C GLU A 47 0.84 -15.15 -5.01
N VAL A 48 -0.29 -15.85 -5.13
CA VAL A 48 -1.62 -15.38 -4.68
C VAL A 48 -1.56 -14.95 -3.22
N VAL A 49 -1.10 -15.83 -2.31
CA VAL A 49 -0.99 -15.51 -0.87
C VAL A 49 -0.06 -14.31 -0.61
N PHE A 50 1.00 -14.15 -1.40
CA PHE A 50 1.88 -12.98 -1.29
C PHE A 50 1.15 -11.69 -1.71
N PHE A 51 0.49 -11.69 -2.87
CA PHE A 51 -0.20 -10.52 -3.39
C PHE A 51 -1.42 -10.15 -2.55
N GLU A 52 -2.21 -11.12 -2.10
CA GLU A 52 -3.34 -10.88 -1.19
C GLU A 52 -2.86 -10.16 0.07
N ASN A 53 -1.83 -10.68 0.73
CA ASN A 53 -1.27 -10.04 1.92
C ASN A 53 -0.72 -8.63 1.64
N ALA A 54 -0.04 -8.44 0.50
CA ALA A 54 0.52 -7.14 0.14
C ALA A 54 -0.58 -6.11 -0.16
N ILE A 55 -1.62 -6.50 -0.90
CA ILE A 55 -2.77 -5.65 -1.25
C ILE A 55 -3.58 -5.31 0.01
N GLU A 56 -3.88 -6.31 0.83
CA GLU A 56 -4.64 -6.12 2.07
C GLU A 56 -3.93 -5.15 3.01
N VAL A 57 -2.62 -5.29 3.20
CA VAL A 57 -1.84 -4.33 4.00
C VAL A 57 -1.90 -2.93 3.42
N GLN A 58 -1.83 -2.75 2.10
CA GLN A 58 -1.94 -1.42 1.49
C GLN A 58 -3.33 -0.82 1.72
N ASN A 59 -4.39 -1.58 1.46
CA ASN A 59 -5.77 -1.15 1.64
C ASN A 59 -6.05 -0.78 3.11
N ASP A 60 -5.63 -1.64 4.04
CA ASP A 60 -5.75 -1.43 5.48
C ASP A 60 -5.07 -0.12 5.90
N VAL A 61 -3.84 0.12 5.44
CA VAL A 61 -3.06 1.32 5.79
C VAL A 61 -3.65 2.59 5.20
N VAL A 62 -4.04 2.56 3.92
CA VAL A 62 -4.69 3.71 3.26
C VAL A 62 -5.99 4.07 3.98
N SER A 63 -6.85 3.08 4.22
CA SER A 63 -8.13 3.26 4.92
C SER A 63 -7.94 3.75 6.35
N TYR A 64 -7.00 3.16 7.10
CA TYR A 64 -6.75 3.55 8.48
C TYR A 64 -6.26 5.00 8.55
N ILE A 65 -5.22 5.37 7.81
CA ILE A 65 -4.64 6.72 7.85
C ILE A 65 -5.66 7.78 7.41
N ALA A 66 -6.46 7.51 6.38
CA ALA A 66 -7.48 8.44 5.89
C ALA A 66 -8.54 8.78 6.96
N ASN A 67 -8.79 7.89 7.91
CA ASN A 67 -9.80 8.03 8.94
C ASN A 67 -9.27 8.57 10.29
N GLN A 68 -7.97 8.86 10.40
CA GLN A 68 -7.36 9.33 11.65
C GLN A 68 -7.11 10.84 11.68
N ASP A 69 -7.40 11.48 12.81
CA ASP A 69 -6.88 12.82 13.10
C ASP A 69 -5.44 12.72 13.60
N VAL A 70 -4.50 12.60 12.67
CA VAL A 70 -3.06 12.41 12.95
C VAL A 70 -2.40 13.56 13.73
N TYR A 71 -3.13 14.65 14.01
CA TYR A 71 -2.66 15.76 14.83
C TYR A 71 -2.98 15.60 16.32
N ALA A 72 -3.92 14.72 16.68
CA ALA A 72 -4.17 14.33 18.07
C ALA A 72 -3.11 13.33 18.53
N ASP A 73 -2.54 13.54 19.72
CA ASP A 73 -1.46 12.70 20.26
C ASP A 73 -1.87 11.22 20.38
N ASP A 74 -3.08 10.95 20.85
CA ASP A 74 -3.60 9.60 21.00
C ASP A 74 -3.80 8.91 19.64
N ALA A 75 -4.38 9.60 18.66
CA ALA A 75 -4.58 9.09 17.31
C ALA A 75 -3.25 8.83 16.59
N ARG A 76 -2.24 9.69 16.82
CA ARG A 76 -0.88 9.49 16.32
C ARG A 76 -0.25 8.22 16.89
N GLN A 77 -0.35 8.00 18.21
CA GLN A 77 0.19 6.79 18.85
C GLN A 77 -0.52 5.52 18.35
N GLN A 78 -1.84 5.57 18.18
CA GLN A 78 -2.61 4.47 17.60
C GLN A 78 -2.18 4.18 16.16
N THR A 79 -1.98 5.22 15.34
CA THR A 79 -1.45 5.10 13.98
C THR A 79 -0.07 4.45 13.95
N ILE A 80 0.83 4.82 14.86
CA ILE A 80 2.17 4.19 14.95
C ILE A 80 2.06 2.71 15.28
N LYS A 81 1.21 2.35 16.26
CA LYS A 81 0.99 0.95 16.65
C LYS A 81 0.42 0.14 15.49
N PHE A 82 -0.60 0.68 14.82
CA PHE A 82 -1.21 0.05 13.65
C PHE A 82 -0.16 -0.18 12.54
N LEU A 83 0.67 0.81 12.23
CA LEU A 83 1.74 0.67 11.24
C LEU A 83 2.79 -0.39 11.63
N ASP A 84 3.14 -0.50 12.91
CA ASP A 84 4.04 -1.56 13.39
C ASP A 84 3.41 -2.96 13.16
N GLU A 85 2.10 -3.12 13.39
CA GLU A 85 1.35 -4.35 13.10
C GLU A 85 1.29 -4.64 11.59
N SER A 86 0.99 -3.64 10.75
CA SER A 86 0.97 -3.77 9.28
C SER A 86 2.34 -4.17 8.71
N ILE A 87 3.44 -3.61 9.24
CA ILE A 87 4.81 -4.00 8.86
C ILE A 87 5.08 -5.46 9.25
N GLY A 88 4.56 -5.90 10.40
CA GLY A 88 4.59 -7.30 10.83
C GLY A 88 3.90 -8.22 9.83
N LYS A 89 2.62 -7.95 9.55
CA LYS A 89 1.79 -8.69 8.59
C LYS A 89 2.43 -8.77 7.19
N LEU A 90 2.96 -7.65 6.68
CA LEU A 90 3.67 -7.64 5.40
C LEU A 90 4.87 -8.59 5.37
N LYS A 91 5.61 -8.73 6.49
CA LYS A 91 6.81 -9.58 6.55
C LYS A 91 6.53 -11.07 6.63
N GLU A 92 5.32 -11.46 7.02
CA GLU A 92 4.91 -12.87 7.15
C GLU A 92 4.85 -13.55 5.79
N LYS A 93 4.40 -12.84 4.75
CA LYS A 93 4.31 -13.35 3.37
C LYS A 93 5.34 -12.65 2.50
N LYS A 94 6.51 -13.29 2.35
CA LYS A 94 7.60 -12.78 1.51
C LYS A 94 7.35 -13.13 0.04
N PRO A 95 7.86 -12.33 -0.90
CA PRO A 95 7.80 -12.68 -2.31
C PRO A 95 8.51 -14.01 -2.57
N ALA A 96 7.89 -14.87 -3.38
CA ALA A 96 8.48 -16.12 -3.82
C ALA A 96 9.79 -15.90 -4.59
N ARG A 97 10.67 -16.91 -4.60
CA ARG A 97 12.01 -16.79 -5.18
C ARG A 97 12.00 -16.62 -6.71
N ASN A 98 11.00 -17.16 -7.36
CA ASN A 98 10.77 -17.07 -8.81
C ASN A 98 10.20 -15.72 -9.25
N LEU A 99 9.65 -14.89 -8.35
CA LEU A 99 9.08 -13.60 -8.72
C LEU A 99 10.12 -12.66 -9.36
N PRO A 100 9.71 -11.80 -10.32
CA PRO A 100 10.59 -10.84 -10.97
C PRO A 100 11.30 -9.89 -10.00
N SER A 101 12.42 -9.33 -10.46
CA SER A 101 13.22 -8.41 -9.64
C SER A 101 12.44 -7.16 -9.26
N GLU A 102 11.54 -6.73 -10.15
CA GLU A 102 10.65 -5.59 -10.09
C GLU A 102 9.66 -5.75 -8.92
N VAL A 103 9.00 -6.91 -8.82
CA VAL A 103 8.10 -7.24 -7.70
C VAL A 103 8.86 -7.28 -6.38
N LYS A 104 10.06 -7.87 -6.35
CA LYS A 104 10.90 -7.90 -5.14
C LYS A 104 11.37 -6.50 -4.71
N LYS A 105 11.69 -5.62 -5.67
CA LYS A 105 12.00 -4.21 -5.41
C LYS A 105 10.75 -3.47 -4.91
N GLY A 106 9.58 -3.75 -5.48
CA GLY A 106 8.27 -3.27 -5.02
C GLY A 106 8.02 -3.67 -3.57
N TYR A 107 8.22 -4.93 -3.20
CA TYR A 107 8.13 -5.40 -1.81
C TYR A 107 9.07 -4.67 -0.85
N LYS A 108 10.31 -4.44 -1.27
CA LYS A 108 11.24 -3.64 -0.48
C LYS A 108 10.70 -2.21 -0.28
N LYS A 109 10.25 -1.55 -1.35
CA LYS A 109 9.64 -0.21 -1.28
C LYS A 109 8.39 -0.18 -0.40
N HIS A 110 7.52 -1.18 -0.49
CA HIS A 110 6.32 -1.27 0.34
C HIS A 110 6.70 -1.26 1.84
N ARG A 111 7.63 -2.13 2.23
CA ARG A 111 8.10 -2.21 3.62
C ARG A 111 8.84 -0.94 4.06
N ASP A 112 9.70 -0.41 3.21
CA ASP A 112 10.49 0.79 3.51
C ASP A 112 9.55 2.02 3.60
N GLY A 113 8.52 2.10 2.77
CA GLY A 113 7.47 3.10 2.79
C GLY A 113 6.66 3.10 4.09
N LEU A 114 6.14 1.94 4.51
CA LEU A 114 5.47 1.81 5.81
C LEU A 114 6.38 2.24 6.97
N THR A 115 7.66 1.86 6.91
CA THR A 115 8.65 2.25 7.92
C THR A 115 8.88 3.76 7.95
N LYS A 116 8.94 4.41 6.79
CA LYS A 116 9.07 5.87 6.67
C LYS A 116 7.84 6.59 7.20
N ILE A 117 6.63 6.16 6.85
CA ILE A 117 5.36 6.70 7.40
C ILE A 117 5.36 6.61 8.92
N ARG A 118 5.66 5.42 9.45
CA ARG A 118 5.72 5.17 10.89
C ARG A 118 6.72 6.08 11.60
N LYS A 119 7.92 6.26 11.03
CA LYS A 119 8.93 7.21 11.55
C LYS A 119 8.49 8.66 11.43
N GLY A 120 7.84 9.02 10.34
CA GLY A 120 7.29 10.36 10.10
C GLY A 120 6.31 10.76 11.20
N TYR A 121 5.35 9.89 11.53
CA TYR A 121 4.44 10.12 12.66
C TYR A 121 5.16 10.14 14.01
N SER A 122 6.10 9.22 14.25
CA SER A 122 6.85 9.15 15.51
C SER A 122 7.71 10.39 15.77
N SER A 123 8.27 11.00 14.73
CA SER A 123 9.17 12.16 14.81
C SER A 123 8.50 13.48 14.41
N ASN A 124 7.20 13.47 14.14
CA ASN A 124 6.44 14.61 13.62
C ASN A 124 7.10 15.25 12.37
N LYS A 125 7.63 14.40 11.47
CA LYS A 125 8.25 14.77 10.19
C LYS A 125 7.34 14.35 9.05
N ILE A 126 6.54 15.28 8.55
CA ILE A 126 5.50 15.01 7.55
C ILE A 126 6.15 14.62 6.22
N GLU A 127 7.25 15.26 5.85
CA GLU A 127 7.98 15.00 4.61
C GLU A 127 8.44 13.54 4.54
N LEU A 128 8.85 12.97 5.68
CA LEU A 128 9.24 11.56 5.75
C LEU A 128 8.03 10.62 5.57
N ALA A 129 6.86 11.01 6.05
CA ALA A 129 5.64 10.24 5.81
C ALA A 129 5.18 10.34 4.33
N GLU A 130 5.34 11.52 3.71
CA GLU A 130 5.07 11.73 2.28
C GLU A 130 6.01 10.90 1.39
N GLU A 131 7.32 10.88 1.69
CA GLU A 131 8.27 9.98 1.04
C GLU A 131 7.86 8.52 1.19
N GLY A 132 7.37 8.13 2.37
CA GLY A 132 6.87 6.79 2.60
C GLY A 132 5.62 6.45 1.79
N GLY A 133 4.68 7.39 1.64
CA GLY A 133 3.52 7.24 0.75
C GLY A 133 3.92 7.05 -0.71
N ASN A 134 4.94 7.80 -1.18
CA ASN A 134 5.48 7.63 -2.53
C ASN A 134 6.09 6.24 -2.75
N ASP A 135 6.85 5.71 -1.78
CA ASP A 135 7.39 4.36 -1.88
C ASP A 135 6.28 3.29 -1.97
N ILE A 136 5.18 3.46 -1.22
CA ILE A 136 4.03 2.54 -1.27
C ILE A 136 3.35 2.60 -2.64
N ARG A 137 3.18 3.81 -3.21
CA ARG A 137 2.64 3.99 -4.56
C ARG A 137 3.50 3.27 -5.61
N GLU A 138 4.81 3.47 -5.57
CA GLU A 138 5.74 2.80 -6.50
C GLU A 138 5.75 1.28 -6.33
N ALA A 139 5.51 0.78 -5.11
CA ALA A 139 5.34 -0.64 -4.86
C ALA A 139 4.06 -1.18 -5.49
N ARG A 140 2.94 -0.44 -5.34
CA ARG A 140 1.65 -0.77 -5.95
C ARG A 140 1.75 -0.84 -7.47
N GLU A 141 2.37 0.17 -8.11
CA GLU A 141 2.59 0.19 -9.56
C GLU A 141 3.36 -1.05 -10.04
N ALA A 142 4.35 -1.52 -9.27
CA ALA A 142 5.09 -2.74 -9.59
C ALA A 142 4.24 -4.02 -9.46
N TYR A 143 3.31 -4.06 -8.50
CA TYR A 143 2.39 -5.19 -8.32
C TYR A 143 1.31 -5.20 -9.40
N GLU A 144 0.65 -4.07 -9.64
CA GLU A 144 -0.37 -3.94 -10.67
C GLU A 144 0.20 -4.31 -12.05
N LYS A 145 1.40 -3.83 -12.38
CA LYS A 145 2.07 -4.21 -13.62
C LYS A 145 2.25 -5.74 -13.74
N TYR A 146 2.68 -6.40 -12.66
CA TYR A 146 2.87 -7.84 -12.67
C TYR A 146 1.55 -8.58 -12.81
N LEU A 147 0.51 -8.20 -12.06
CA LEU A 147 -0.80 -8.84 -12.11
C LEU A 147 -1.45 -8.70 -13.50
N LEU A 148 -1.32 -7.54 -14.14
CA LEU A 148 -1.77 -7.35 -15.52
C LEU A 148 -1.06 -8.26 -16.53
N GLU A 149 0.21 -8.60 -16.29
CA GLU A 149 1.00 -9.51 -17.11
C GLU A 149 0.73 -11.00 -16.77
N ASN A 150 0.06 -11.29 -15.64
CA ASN A 150 -0.20 -12.64 -15.11
C ASN A 150 -1.66 -12.74 -14.58
N PRO A 151 -2.67 -12.69 -15.48
CA PRO A 151 -4.07 -12.60 -15.10
C PRO A 151 -4.58 -13.81 -14.30
N GLU A 152 -3.98 -14.99 -14.47
CA GLU A 152 -4.31 -16.19 -13.71
C GLU A 152 -4.05 -16.03 -12.20
N ILE A 153 -3.12 -15.14 -11.81
CA ILE A 153 -2.89 -14.79 -10.41
C ILE A 153 -3.95 -13.79 -9.96
N GLU A 154 -4.23 -12.78 -10.79
CA GLU A 154 -5.21 -11.73 -10.50
C GLU A 154 -6.62 -12.30 -10.27
N GLU A 155 -7.03 -13.27 -11.09
CA GLU A 155 -8.33 -13.95 -10.97
C GLU A 155 -8.48 -14.77 -9.69
N GLU A 156 -7.38 -15.27 -9.12
CA GLU A 156 -7.38 -16.02 -7.87
C GLU A 156 -7.34 -15.12 -6.61
N LEU A 157 -7.11 -13.81 -6.76
CA LEU A 157 -7.06 -12.89 -5.61
C LEU A 157 -8.45 -12.67 -5.03
N SER A 158 -8.58 -12.82 -3.70
CA SER A 158 -9.79 -12.43 -2.97
C SER A 158 -9.86 -10.93 -2.65
N VAL A 159 -8.78 -10.19 -2.89
CA VAL A 159 -8.65 -8.76 -2.64
C VAL A 159 -8.10 -8.03 -3.87
N SER A 160 -8.60 -6.83 -4.11
CA SER A 160 -8.08 -5.93 -5.13
C SER A 160 -7.67 -4.61 -4.48
N PHE A 161 -6.86 -3.82 -5.19
CA PHE A 161 -6.51 -2.50 -4.68
C PHE A 161 -7.75 -1.60 -4.62
N VAL A 162 -7.98 -1.00 -3.45
CA VAL A 162 -9.07 -0.06 -3.23
C VAL A 162 -8.56 1.37 -3.52
N TRP A 163 -9.44 2.19 -4.10
CA TRP A 163 -9.22 3.62 -4.38
C TRP A 163 -9.86 4.49 -3.31
#